data_AF-A0A0J6T323-F1
#
_entry.id   AF-A0A0J6T323-F1
#
_cell.length_a   1.000
_cell.length_b   1.000
_cell.length_c   1.000
_cell.angle_alpha   90.00
_cell.angle_beta   90.00
_cell.angle_gamma   90.00
#
_symmetry.space_group_name_H-M   'P 1'
#
loop_
_entity.id
_entity.type
_entity.pdbx_description
1 polymer ?
#
loop_
_entity_poly.entity_id
_entity_poly.type
_entity_poly.pdbx_seq_one_letter_code
_entity_poly.pdbx_strand_id
1 'polypeptide(L)'
;MRRAEAPDPVSLFAVPIGRSTSPADDLLPVTQTLYRTPDGRYVIRTCLHVGEDPALDVCDVMIYAGDAALREALSVGDGLDQALLAAAGLSPDGP
;
A
#
# COMPACT_ATOMS: atom_id res chain seq x y z
N MET A 1 23.43 -0.04 -16.41
CA MET A 1 23.64 0.20 -14.97
C MET A 1 22.25 0.24 -14.32
N ARG A 2 21.89 -0.73 -13.48
CA ARG A 2 20.65 -0.63 -12.69
C ARG A 2 20.94 0.35 -11.55
N ARG A 3 20.25 1.50 -11.52
CA ARG A 3 20.23 2.34 -10.32
C ARG A 3 19.74 1.45 -9.19
N ALA A 4 20.47 1.38 -8.08
CA ALA A 4 19.92 0.84 -6.85
C ALA A 4 18.76 1.76 -6.48
N GLU A 5 17.53 1.24 -6.55
CA GLU A 5 16.36 1.92 -6.03
C GLU A 5 16.65 2.24 -4.56
N ALA A 6 16.50 3.51 -4.18
CA ALA A 6 16.65 3.86 -2.78
C ALA A 6 15.66 3.02 -1.96
N PRO A 7 16.07 2.46 -0.81
CA PRO A 7 15.19 1.63 -0.01
C PRO A 7 13.93 2.41 0.35
N ASP A 8 12.77 1.76 0.25
CA ASP A 8 11.48 2.38 0.63
C ASP A 8 11.59 2.91 2.07
N PRO A 9 11.37 4.22 2.30
CA PRO A 9 11.54 4.83 3.62
C PRO A 9 10.63 4.21 4.68
N VAL A 10 9.49 3.62 4.30
CA VAL A 10 8.57 2.93 5.23
C VAL A 10 9.17 1.61 5.74
N SER A 11 10.01 0.97 4.93
CA SER A 11 10.72 -0.26 5.32
C SER A 11 11.76 -0.05 6.44
N LEU A 12 12.05 1.21 6.80
CA LEU A 12 12.90 1.53 7.94
C LEU A 12 12.22 1.28 9.30
N PHE A 13 10.89 1.22 9.35
CA PHE A 13 10.13 1.08 10.59
C PHE A 13 8.91 0.15 10.51
N ALA A 14 8.59 -0.38 9.34
CA ALA A 14 7.47 -1.30 9.14
C ALA A 14 7.84 -2.42 8.15
N VAL A 15 7.20 -3.58 8.28
CA VAL A 15 7.42 -4.75 7.40
C VAL A 15 6.33 -4.81 6.34
N PRO A 16 6.64 -4.93 5.04
CA PRO A 16 5.63 -5.06 4.00
C PRO A 16 4.89 -6.39 4.16
N ILE A 17 3.56 -6.33 4.13
CA ILE A 17 2.68 -7.51 4.25
C ILE A 17 1.77 -7.69 3.02
N GLY A 18 1.64 -6.66 2.17
CA GLY A 18 0.87 -6.75 0.93
C GLY A 18 1.24 -5.65 -0.05
N ARG A 19 1.03 -5.91 -1.34
CA ARG A 19 1.19 -4.92 -2.40
C ARG A 19 0.09 -5.13 -3.44
N SER A 20 -0.50 -4.04 -3.88
CA SER A 20 -1.49 -4.02 -4.95
C SER A 20 -1.16 -2.90 -5.92
N THR A 21 -1.42 -3.12 -7.20
CA THR A 21 -1.14 -2.14 -8.26
C THR A 21 -2.38 -2.01 -9.12
N SER A 22 -2.73 -0.78 -9.46
CA SER A 22 -3.92 -0.50 -10.25
C SER A 22 -3.72 -0.99 -11.70
N PRO A 23 -4.81 -1.19 -12.48
CA PRO A 23 -4.70 -1.57 -13.87
C PRO A 23 -3.76 -0.67 -14.68
N ALA A 24 -3.01 -1.26 -15.60
CA ALA A 24 -2.04 -0.53 -16.43
C ALA A 24 -2.68 0.55 -17.33
N ASP A 25 -3.98 0.41 -17.62
CA ASP A 25 -4.75 1.33 -18.46
C ASP A 25 -5.40 2.48 -17.65
N ASP A 26 -5.18 2.54 -16.32
CA ASP A 26 -5.65 3.65 -15.51
C ASP A 26 -4.98 4.95 -15.94
N LEU A 27 -5.77 6.03 -15.95
CA LEU A 27 -5.25 7.38 -16.22
C LEU A 27 -4.19 7.83 -15.21
N LEU A 28 -4.24 7.26 -14.00
CA LEU A 28 -3.37 7.57 -12.87
C LEU A 28 -2.95 6.24 -12.22
N PRO A 29 -1.96 5.52 -12.78
CA PRO A 29 -1.57 4.22 -12.27
C PRO A 29 -0.91 4.36 -10.90
N VAL A 30 -1.39 3.57 -9.94
CA VAL A 30 -0.91 3.61 -8.55
C VAL A 30 -0.40 2.25 -8.08
N THR A 31 0.65 2.26 -7.28
CA THR A 31 1.04 1.13 -6.43
C THR A 31 0.72 1.46 -4.97
N GLN A 32 -0.02 0.59 -4.31
CA GLN A 32 -0.20 0.62 -2.86
C GLN A 32 0.59 -0.53 -2.22
N THR A 33 1.37 -0.21 -1.19
CA THR A 33 2.05 -1.21 -0.36
C THR A 33 1.56 -1.08 1.08
N LEU A 34 1.05 -2.17 1.62
CA LEU A 34 0.62 -2.28 3.01
C LEU A 34 1.76 -2.84 3.86
N TYR A 35 2.02 -2.17 4.98
CA TYR A 35 3.01 -2.55 5.97
C TYR A 35 2.37 -2.76 7.34
N ARG A 36 3.05 -3.54 8.18
CA ARG A 36 2.76 -3.71 9.61
C ARG A 36 3.95 -3.22 10.44
N THR A 37 3.70 -2.33 11.39
CA THR A 37 4.70 -1.89 12.34
C THR A 37 4.81 -2.87 13.52
N PRO A 38 5.93 -2.88 14.28
CA PRO A 38 6.09 -3.76 15.45
C PRO A 38 5.05 -3.55 16.55
N ASP A 39 4.51 -2.33 16.69
CA ASP A 39 3.47 -1.97 17.64
C ASP A 39 2.04 -2.26 17.13
N GLY A 40 1.92 -2.91 15.97
CA GLY A 40 0.64 -3.41 15.47
C GLY A 40 -0.18 -2.43 14.63
N ARG A 41 0.37 -1.26 14.28
CA ARG A 41 -0.26 -0.30 13.36
C ARG A 41 -0.07 -0.76 11.92
N TYR A 42 -0.94 -0.28 11.05
CA TYR A 42 -0.80 -0.48 9.62
C TYR A 42 -0.33 0.81 8.95
N VAL A 43 0.47 0.67 7.90
CA VAL A 43 0.90 1.80 7.08
C VAL A 43 0.59 1.47 5.63
N ILE A 44 -0.12 2.34 4.93
CA ILE A 44 -0.29 2.24 3.48
C ILE A 44 0.57 3.30 2.84
N ARG A 45 1.49 2.88 1.97
CA ARG A 45 2.22 3.77 1.07
C ARG A 45 1.62 3.67 -0.32
N THR A 46 1.10 4.78 -0.81
CA THR A 46 0.49 4.88 -2.15
C THR A 46 1.41 5.71 -3.03
N CYS A 47 1.93 5.13 -4.10
CA CYS A 47 2.75 5.84 -5.08
C CYS A 47 1.99 5.98 -6.39
N LEU A 48 1.84 7.22 -6.84
CA LEU A 48 1.34 7.56 -8.16
C LEU A 48 2.52 7.56 -9.14
N HIS A 49 2.39 6.77 -10.20
CA HIS A 49 3.38 6.69 -11.26
C HIS A 49 3.10 7.77 -12.32
N VAL A 50 3.90 8.82 -12.33
CA VAL A 50 3.74 9.95 -13.27
C VAL A 50 4.74 9.82 -14.42
N GLY A 51 4.27 9.27 -15.55
CA GLY A 51 5.11 9.04 -16.73
C GLY A 51 6.02 7.82 -16.59
N GLU A 52 7.08 7.76 -17.40
CA GLU A 52 7.98 6.59 -17.48
C GLU A 52 9.18 6.65 -16.52
N ASP A 53 9.42 7.78 -15.85
CA ASP A 53 10.55 7.94 -14.93
C ASP A 53 10.11 7.68 -13.47
N PRO A 54 10.55 6.58 -12.83
CA PRO A 54 10.20 6.27 -11.45
C PRO A 54 10.70 7.33 -10.45
N ALA A 55 11.66 8.18 -10.83
CA ALA A 55 12.10 9.29 -9.99
C ALA A 55 11.05 10.40 -9.83
N LEU A 56 10.00 10.38 -10.67
CA LEU A 56 8.88 11.31 -10.62
C LEU A 56 7.67 10.76 -9.86
N ASP A 57 7.77 9.54 -9.32
CA ASP A 57 6.71 8.95 -8.51
C ASP A 57 6.43 9.82 -7.28
N VAL A 58 5.16 10.16 -7.10
CA VAL A 58 4.70 10.90 -5.92
C VAL A 58 4.06 9.92 -4.97
N CYS A 59 4.59 9.80 -3.77
CA CYS A 59 4.09 8.87 -2.78
C CYS A 59 3.51 9.58 -1.55
N ASP A 60 2.35 9.09 -1.10
CA ASP A 60 1.72 9.44 0.16
C ASP A 60 1.78 8.27 1.14
N VAL A 61 1.72 8.58 2.43
CA VAL A 61 1.78 7.59 3.53
C VAL A 61 0.67 7.85 4.53
N MET A 62 -0.19 6.85 4.71
CA MET A 62 -1.25 6.86 5.72
C MET A 62 -1.00 5.81 6.79
N ILE A 63 -1.29 6.14 8.05
CA ILE A 63 -1.10 5.26 9.21
C ILE A 63 -2.45 4.99 9.88
N TYR A 64 -2.75 3.72 10.14
CA TYR A 64 -3.97 3.26 10.79
C TYR A 64 -3.65 2.57 12.11
N ALA A 65 -4.42 2.90 13.15
CA ALA A 65 -4.15 2.46 14.51
C ALA A 65 -4.25 0.93 14.72
N GLY A 66 -4.95 0.22 13.84
CA GLY A 66 -5.13 -1.23 13.90
C GLY A 66 -6.23 -1.71 12.97
N ASP A 67 -6.65 -2.96 13.15
CA ASP A 67 -7.52 -3.69 12.22
C ASP A 67 -8.88 -3.01 11.96
N ALA A 68 -9.50 -2.42 12.98
CA ALA A 68 -10.80 -1.74 12.82
C ALA A 68 -10.68 -0.47 11.96
N ALA A 69 -9.68 0.37 12.24
CA ALA A 69 -9.42 1.59 11.48
C ALA A 69 -9.02 1.28 10.03
N LEU A 70 -8.21 0.23 9.83
CA LEU A 70 -7.84 -0.22 8.49
C LEU A 70 -9.07 -0.74 7.72
N ARG A 71 -9.91 -1.57 8.34
CA ARG A 71 -11.15 -2.05 7.72
C ARG A 71 -12.07 -0.91 7.36
N GLU A 72 -12.29 0.03 8.26
CA GLU A 72 -13.16 1.19 8.01
C GLU A 72 -12.65 1.99 6.80
N ALA A 73 -11.36 2.31 6.76
CA ALA A 73 -10.76 3.08 5.67
C ALA A 73 -10.86 2.39 4.30
N LEU A 74 -10.76 1.06 4.26
CA LEU A 74 -10.76 0.26 3.03
C LEU A 74 -12.15 -0.33 2.69
N SER A 75 -13.15 -0.17 3.56
CA SER A 75 -14.46 -0.84 3.43
C SER A 75 -15.28 -0.37 2.22
N VAL A 76 -15.07 0.87 1.78
CA VAL A 76 -15.72 1.49 0.62
C VAL A 76 -14.89 1.36 -0.66
N GLY A 77 -13.75 0.67 -0.55
CA GLY A 77 -12.69 0.64 -1.53
C GLY A 77 -12.94 -0.27 -2.74
N ASP A 78 -12.09 -0.11 -3.75
CA ASP A 78 -12.11 -0.91 -4.97
C ASP A 78 -11.33 -2.24 -4.82
N GLY A 79 -10.98 -2.88 -5.94
CA GLY A 79 -10.23 -4.14 -5.94
C GLY A 79 -8.83 -4.04 -5.31
N LEU A 80 -8.19 -2.86 -5.31
CA LEU A 80 -6.91 -2.63 -4.63
C LEU A 80 -7.10 -2.76 -3.13
N ASP A 81 -8.09 -2.06 -2.59
CA ASP A 81 -8.37 -1.99 -1.15
C ASP A 81 -8.77 -3.37 -0.61
N GLN A 82 -9.53 -4.16 -1.38
CA GLN A 82 -9.83 -5.55 -1.03
C GLN A 82 -8.59 -6.45 -1.01
N ALA A 83 -7.64 -6.26 -1.93
CA ALA A 83 -6.38 -7.00 -1.92
C ALA A 83 -5.53 -6.65 -0.70
N LEU A 84 -5.53 -5.38 -0.26
CA LEU A 84 -4.84 -4.96 0.96
C LEU A 84 -5.50 -5.55 2.22
N LEU A 85 -6.84 -5.59 2.28
CA LEU A 85 -7.56 -6.26 3.36
C LEU A 85 -7.24 -7.75 3.42
N ALA A 86 -7.17 -8.43 2.27
CA ALA A 86 -6.77 -9.84 2.20
C ALA A 86 -5.34 -10.06 2.70
N ALA A 87 -4.40 -9.21 2.29
CA ALA A 87 -3.02 -9.27 2.77
C ALA A 87 -2.90 -9.03 4.28
N ALA A 88 -3.81 -8.23 4.85
CA ALA A 88 -3.90 -8.01 6.29
C ALA A 88 -4.57 -9.16 7.06
N GLY A 89 -5.14 -10.16 6.37
CA GLY A 89 -5.98 -11.20 6.97
C GLY A 89 -7.35 -10.69 7.45
N LEU A 90 -7.85 -9.60 6.84
CA LEU A 90 -9.04 -8.87 7.28
C LEU A 90 -10.21 -8.92 6.29
N SER A 91 -10.12 -9.71 5.22
CA SER A 91 -11.18 -9.87 4.20
C SER A 91 -12.54 -10.20 4.83
N PRO A 92 -13.65 -9.75 4.22
CA PRO A 92 -15.01 -9.93 4.74
C PRO A 92 -15.43 -11.40 4.86
N ASP A 93 -14.84 -12.27 4.04
CA ASP A 93 -14.83 -13.71 4.28
C ASP A 93 -13.63 -14.04 5.18
N GLY A 94 -13.87 -14.12 6.48
CA GLY A 94 -12.87 -14.61 7.44
C GLY A 94 -12.49 -16.08 7.19
N PRO A 95 -11.53 -16.64 7.97
CA PRO A 95 -11.21 -18.08 7.90
C PRO A 95 -12.42 -18.99 8.11
#